data_AF-A0AAE6WBN6-F1
#
_entry.id   AF-A0AAE6WBN6-F1
#
_cell.length_a   1.000
_cell.length_b   1.000
_cell.length_c   1.000
_cell.angle_alpha   90.00
_cell.angle_beta   90.00
_cell.angle_gamma   90.00
#
_symmetry.space_group_name_H-M   'P 1'
#
loop_
_entity.id
_entity.type
_entity.pdbx_description
1 polymer ?
#
loop_
_entity_poly.entity_id
_entity_poly.type
_entity_poly.pdbx_seq_one_letter_code
_entity_poly.pdbx_strand_id
1 'polypeptide(L)'
;MGVLATFTPQAAADAHSPWGYYGPVKGIKYKNRATIADSSRLYASTTAAKNGSGNVPSGYLGALARLYKGNTLCASNGYSYTSGPANSLSVPTLGKGCGKGTYHSYGVTKAYTGNGYKAVYTFKSPSVNHRSIAAGAATPGRGAAPAWPKNAKGETYGSGLEATSPRNAPDLIRAYTTEGRVGYVKRAELEDEPVPASPREAVALQQRLAGEDRRIAVYDTDGTKVLGGFVVRRAPASAVTQGR
;
A
#
# COMPACT_ATOMS: atom_id res chain seq x y z
N MET A 1 -43.90 1.00 -30.63
CA MET A 1 -42.66 1.73 -30.30
C MET A 1 -41.97 1.01 -29.15
N GLY A 2 -40.93 0.22 -29.44
CA GLY A 2 -40.19 -0.52 -28.42
C GLY A 2 -39.13 0.36 -27.79
N VAL A 3 -39.17 0.52 -26.47
CA VAL A 3 -38.16 1.25 -25.70
C VAL A 3 -36.90 0.39 -25.68
N LEU A 4 -35.89 0.81 -26.45
CA LEU A 4 -34.53 0.29 -26.37
C LEU A 4 -33.95 0.67 -25.00
N ALA A 5 -33.96 -0.29 -24.06
CA ALA A 5 -33.19 -0.19 -22.84
C ALA A 5 -31.71 -0.23 -23.22
N THR A 6 -31.05 0.92 -23.20
CA THR A 6 -29.60 1.01 -23.32
C THR A 6 -28.98 0.41 -22.05
N PHE A 7 -28.55 -0.85 -22.14
CA PHE A 7 -27.60 -1.40 -21.20
C PHE A 7 -26.31 -0.60 -21.34
N THR A 8 -26.09 0.37 -20.46
CA THR A 8 -24.77 0.95 -20.26
C THR A 8 -23.95 -0.11 -19.52
N PRO A 9 -22.88 -0.66 -20.13
CA PRO A 9 -21.98 -1.51 -19.38
C PRO A 9 -21.35 -0.65 -18.28
N GLN A 10 -21.64 -0.98 -17.02
CA GLN A 10 -20.97 -0.38 -15.89
C GLN A 10 -19.52 -0.83 -15.93
N ALA A 11 -18.66 0.00 -16.55
CA ALA A 11 -17.22 -0.19 -16.55
C ALA A 11 -16.77 -0.36 -15.10
N ALA A 12 -15.96 -1.38 -14.83
CA ALA A 12 -15.28 -1.56 -13.56
C ALA A 12 -14.62 -0.23 -13.16
N ALA A 13 -14.98 0.33 -12.01
CA ALA A 13 -14.47 1.61 -11.54
C ALA A 13 -13.05 1.44 -10.99
N ASP A 14 -12.10 1.17 -11.88
CA ASP A 14 -10.68 1.17 -11.58
C ASP A 14 -10.19 2.63 -11.65
N ALA A 15 -9.75 3.16 -10.52
CA ALA A 15 -9.17 4.49 -10.43
C ALA A 15 -7.67 4.40 -10.16
N HIS A 16 -6.89 5.16 -10.92
CA HIS A 16 -5.43 5.17 -10.83
C HIS A 16 -4.93 6.54 -10.38
N SER A 17 -3.91 6.55 -9.54
CA SER A 17 -3.11 7.76 -9.34
C SER A 17 -2.31 8.08 -10.61
N PRO A 18 -1.88 9.34 -10.80
CA PRO A 18 -0.80 9.65 -11.74
C PRO A 18 0.45 8.80 -11.44
N TRP A 19 1.32 8.67 -12.44
CA TRP A 19 2.63 8.04 -12.25
C TRP A 19 3.54 8.95 -11.43
N GLY A 20 4.08 8.42 -10.34
CA GLY A 20 5.19 9.02 -9.59
C GLY A 20 6.51 8.57 -10.17
N TYR A 21 7.31 9.49 -10.69
CA TYR A 21 8.64 9.19 -11.26
C TYR A 21 9.72 9.42 -10.21
N TYR A 22 10.71 8.53 -10.14
CA TYR A 22 11.82 8.65 -9.22
C TYR A 22 13.09 7.96 -9.72
N GLY A 23 14.21 8.28 -9.07
CA GLY A 23 15.54 7.85 -9.48
C GLY A 23 16.30 8.94 -10.24
N PRO A 24 17.45 8.62 -10.87
CA PRO A 24 17.99 7.27 -11.00
C PRO A 24 18.38 6.63 -9.66
N VAL A 25 18.14 5.33 -9.50
CA VAL A 25 18.64 4.51 -8.40
C VAL A 25 19.48 3.41 -9.04
N LYS A 26 20.77 3.33 -8.69
CA LYS A 26 21.74 2.45 -9.37
C LYS A 26 21.70 2.60 -10.91
N GLY A 27 21.60 3.85 -11.38
CA GLY A 27 21.51 4.19 -12.81
C GLY A 27 20.16 3.94 -13.48
N ILE A 28 19.16 3.40 -12.77
CA ILE A 28 17.84 3.05 -13.34
C ILE A 28 16.79 4.06 -12.90
N LYS A 29 16.02 4.60 -13.86
CA LYS A 29 14.84 5.44 -13.59
C LYS A 29 13.63 4.55 -13.35
N TYR A 30 12.79 4.93 -12.38
CA TYR A 30 11.62 4.15 -11.95
C TYR A 30 10.36 5.02 -11.98
N LYS A 31 9.21 4.34 -12.02
CA LYS A 31 7.90 4.94 -11.85
C LYS A 31 7.02 4.06 -10.96
N ASN A 32 6.09 4.67 -10.23
CA ASN A 32 5.12 3.94 -9.42
C ASN A 32 3.72 4.54 -9.51
N ARG A 33 2.69 3.77 -9.15
CA ARG A 33 1.31 4.26 -9.03
C ARG A 33 0.49 3.43 -8.06
N ALA A 34 -0.53 4.06 -7.49
CA ALA A 34 -1.58 3.39 -6.75
C ALA A 34 -2.81 3.17 -7.64
N THR A 35 -3.42 2.01 -7.48
CA THR A 35 -4.71 1.68 -8.09
C THR A 35 -5.69 1.34 -6.98
N ILE A 36 -6.94 1.77 -7.13
CA ILE A 36 -8.06 1.35 -6.33
C ILE A 36 -9.17 0.89 -7.28
N ALA A 37 -9.91 -0.14 -6.90
CA ALA A 37 -10.90 -0.75 -7.76
C ALA A 37 -12.03 -1.35 -6.93
N ASP A 38 -13.24 -1.20 -7.43
CA ASP A 38 -14.45 -1.71 -6.77
C ASP A 38 -15.50 -2.16 -7.79
N SER A 39 -15.22 -3.28 -8.47
CA SER A 39 -16.13 -3.89 -9.45
C SER A 39 -16.86 -5.11 -8.88
N SER A 40 -16.11 -6.11 -8.44
CA SER A 40 -16.63 -7.32 -7.77
C SER A 40 -16.21 -7.42 -6.31
N ARG A 41 -15.03 -6.89 -5.99
CA ARG A 41 -14.42 -6.84 -4.66
C ARG A 41 -13.60 -5.57 -4.56
N LEU A 42 -13.68 -4.88 -3.43
CA LEU A 42 -12.81 -3.75 -3.13
C LEU A 42 -11.37 -4.22 -2.99
N TYR A 43 -10.47 -3.69 -3.82
CA TYR A 43 -9.04 -3.91 -3.69
C TYR A 43 -8.23 -2.65 -4.01
N ALA A 44 -7.08 -2.53 -3.34
CA ALA A 44 -6.04 -1.58 -3.66
C ALA A 44 -4.84 -2.31 -4.25
N SER A 45 -4.14 -1.70 -5.19
CA SER A 45 -2.88 -2.22 -5.71
C SER A 45 -1.81 -1.13 -5.78
N THR A 46 -0.55 -1.55 -5.67
CA THR A 46 0.62 -0.70 -5.87
C THR A 46 1.50 -1.29 -6.95
N THR A 47 1.77 -0.48 -7.96
CA THR A 47 2.63 -0.86 -9.08
C THR A 47 3.97 -0.15 -8.98
N ALA A 48 5.06 -0.91 -9.05
CA ALA A 48 6.42 -0.42 -9.24
C ALA A 48 6.89 -0.83 -10.64
N ALA A 49 7.51 0.07 -11.39
CA ALA A 49 7.98 -0.24 -12.75
C ALA A 49 9.26 0.52 -13.10
N LYS A 50 10.00 -0.01 -14.06
CA LYS A 50 11.07 0.72 -14.74
C LYS A 50 10.46 1.85 -15.56
N ASN A 51 11.11 3.01 -15.56
CA ASN A 51 10.80 4.09 -16.48
C ASN A 51 11.66 3.94 -17.74
N GLY A 52 11.07 3.33 -18.78
CA GLY A 52 11.72 3.05 -20.07
C GLY A 52 11.62 1.57 -20.49
N SER A 53 12.27 1.23 -21.60
CA SER A 53 12.30 -0.13 -22.16
C SER A 53 13.20 -1.08 -21.38
N GLY A 54 13.00 -2.39 -21.57
CA GLY A 54 13.81 -3.44 -20.94
C GLY A 54 13.37 -3.79 -19.52
N ASN A 55 14.07 -4.78 -18.94
CA ASN A 55 13.75 -5.33 -17.62
C ASN A 55 14.78 -4.89 -16.58
N VAL A 56 14.36 -4.81 -15.33
CA VAL A 56 15.30 -4.80 -14.20
C VAL A 56 15.57 -6.23 -13.76
N PRO A 57 16.73 -6.52 -13.15
CA PRO A 57 17.00 -7.83 -12.59
C PRO A 57 16.01 -8.25 -11.50
N SER A 58 16.00 -9.54 -11.20
CA SER A 58 15.28 -10.10 -10.04
C SER A 58 15.65 -9.37 -8.75
N GLY A 59 14.66 -9.14 -7.90
CA GLY A 59 14.75 -8.46 -6.61
C GLY A 59 14.94 -6.94 -6.67
N TYR A 60 15.02 -6.32 -7.86
CA TYR A 60 15.26 -4.87 -7.96
C TYR A 60 14.02 -4.01 -7.68
N LEU A 61 12.83 -4.55 -7.94
CA LEU A 61 11.55 -3.89 -7.63
C LEU A 61 10.93 -4.58 -6.43
N GLY A 62 10.52 -3.77 -5.46
CA GLY A 62 9.63 -4.18 -4.38
C GLY A 62 8.37 -3.32 -4.34
N ALA A 63 7.26 -3.88 -3.90
CA ALA A 63 6.00 -3.16 -3.74
C ALA A 63 5.20 -3.69 -2.55
N LEU A 64 4.46 -2.78 -1.93
CA LEU A 64 3.55 -3.02 -0.81
C LEU A 64 2.33 -2.13 -1.01
N ALA A 65 1.14 -2.71 -0.98
CA ALA A 65 -0.11 -1.95 -1.08
C ALA A 65 -0.73 -1.69 0.28
N ARG A 66 -1.30 -0.50 0.44
CA ARG A 66 -2.13 -0.11 1.59
C ARG A 66 -3.46 0.42 1.09
N LEU A 67 -4.52 -0.02 1.75
CA LEU A 67 -5.89 0.42 1.55
C LEU A 67 -6.33 1.22 2.77
N TYR A 68 -6.80 2.43 2.53
CA TYR A 68 -7.32 3.31 3.55
C TYR A 68 -8.81 3.55 3.35
N LYS A 69 -9.55 3.61 4.45
CA LYS A 69 -10.94 3.99 4.51
C LYS A 69 -11.03 5.37 5.17
N GLY A 70 -11.46 6.38 4.42
CA GLY A 70 -11.20 7.78 4.79
C GLY A 70 -9.70 7.99 4.99
N ASN A 71 -9.29 8.47 6.17
CA ASN A 71 -7.88 8.63 6.55
C ASN A 71 -7.34 7.49 7.45
N THR A 72 -8.05 6.37 7.61
CA THR A 72 -7.65 5.27 8.51
C THR A 72 -7.18 4.06 7.72
N LEU A 73 -6.03 3.49 8.08
CA LEU A 73 -5.50 2.28 7.45
C LEU A 73 -6.44 1.10 7.72
N CYS A 74 -6.94 0.47 6.68
CA CYS A 74 -7.85 -0.68 6.81
C CYS A 74 -7.19 -2.01 6.42
N ALA A 75 -6.38 -2.02 5.36
CA ALA A 75 -5.64 -3.22 4.96
C ALA A 75 -4.24 -2.84 4.49
N SER A 76 -3.27 -3.71 4.76
CA SER A 76 -1.90 -3.60 4.26
C SER A 76 -1.42 -4.99 3.90
N ASN A 77 -0.63 -5.07 2.85
CA ASN A 77 0.23 -6.21 2.65
C ASN A 77 1.63 -5.94 3.21
N GLY A 78 2.46 -6.97 3.24
CA GLY A 78 3.91 -6.83 3.32
C GLY A 78 4.56 -6.65 1.94
N TYR A 79 5.88 -6.51 1.92
CA TYR A 79 6.60 -6.33 0.65
C TYR A 79 6.63 -7.63 -0.17
N SER A 80 6.39 -7.49 -1.47
CA SER A 80 6.76 -8.49 -2.47
C SER A 80 7.82 -7.91 -3.40
N TYR A 81 8.65 -8.78 -3.99
CA TYR A 81 9.74 -8.41 -4.87
C TYR A 81 9.69 -9.21 -6.17
N THR A 82 10.26 -8.67 -7.25
CA THR A 82 10.39 -9.40 -8.51
C THR A 82 11.24 -10.66 -8.32
N SER A 83 10.77 -11.83 -8.77
CA SER A 83 11.51 -13.09 -8.69
C SER A 83 12.33 -13.41 -9.95
N GLY A 84 12.06 -12.71 -11.06
CA GLY A 84 12.83 -12.77 -12.31
C GLY A 84 13.04 -11.38 -12.93
N PRO A 85 13.69 -11.29 -14.10
CA PRO A 85 13.79 -10.05 -14.84
C PRO A 85 12.40 -9.53 -15.22
N ALA A 86 12.05 -8.33 -14.79
CA ALA A 86 10.72 -7.76 -15.03
C ALA A 86 10.76 -6.26 -15.30
N ASN A 87 9.84 -5.75 -16.11
CA ASN A 87 9.65 -4.31 -16.28
C ASN A 87 8.79 -3.71 -15.16
N SER A 88 7.88 -4.50 -14.58
CA SER A 88 6.95 -4.03 -13.55
C SER A 88 6.59 -5.11 -12.54
N LEU A 89 6.10 -4.68 -11.38
CA LEU A 89 5.57 -5.49 -10.29
C LEU A 89 4.31 -4.82 -9.77
N SER A 90 3.22 -5.59 -9.61
CA SER A 90 1.95 -5.10 -9.08
C SER A 90 1.53 -5.95 -7.89
N VAL A 91 1.29 -5.34 -6.74
CA VAL A 91 0.96 -6.04 -5.50
C VAL A 91 -0.42 -5.59 -5.02
N PRO A 92 -1.44 -6.48 -5.03
CA PRO A 92 -2.79 -6.13 -4.60
C PRO A 92 -3.04 -6.48 -3.12
N THR A 93 -3.79 -5.63 -2.41
CA THR A 93 -4.36 -5.91 -1.08
C THR A 93 -5.89 -5.83 -1.13
N LEU A 94 -6.56 -6.72 -0.40
CA LEU A 94 -8.02 -6.86 -0.43
C LEU A 94 -8.67 -6.13 0.76
N GLY A 95 -9.72 -5.35 0.47
CA GLY A 95 -10.54 -4.67 1.48
C GLY A 95 -11.55 -5.56 2.21
N LYS A 96 -11.34 -6.88 2.24
CA LYS A 96 -12.24 -7.82 2.93
C LYS A 96 -12.29 -7.47 4.42
N GLY A 97 -13.48 -7.13 4.92
CA GLY A 97 -13.72 -6.76 6.32
C GLY A 97 -13.72 -5.26 6.61
N CYS A 98 -13.40 -4.41 5.62
CA CYS A 98 -13.36 -2.95 5.82
C CYS A 98 -14.75 -2.28 5.89
N GLY A 99 -15.79 -2.97 5.41
CA GLY A 99 -17.16 -2.48 5.40
C GLY A 99 -17.42 -1.39 4.34
N LYS A 100 -18.54 -0.68 4.47
CA LYS A 100 -18.93 0.40 3.54
C LYS A 100 -18.16 1.68 3.82
N GLY A 101 -17.89 2.48 2.79
CA GLY A 101 -17.29 3.81 2.93
C GLY A 101 -16.46 4.25 1.73
N THR A 102 -15.71 5.34 1.90
CA THR A 102 -14.83 5.91 0.90
C THR A 102 -13.41 5.37 1.06
N TYR A 103 -12.78 4.95 -0.04
CA TYR A 103 -11.51 4.25 -0.03
C TYR A 103 -10.46 4.86 -0.94
N HIS A 104 -9.20 4.77 -0.49
CA HIS A 104 -8.02 5.19 -1.23
C HIS A 104 -6.92 4.14 -1.16
N SER A 105 -6.14 4.06 -2.24
CA SER A 105 -4.89 3.29 -2.29
C SER A 105 -3.70 4.23 -2.12
N TYR A 106 -2.76 3.86 -1.25
CA TYR A 106 -1.53 4.61 -1.02
C TYR A 106 -0.40 3.70 -0.52
N GLY A 107 0.29 3.04 -1.44
CA GLY A 107 1.32 2.06 -1.12
C GLY A 107 2.75 2.56 -1.30
N VAL A 108 3.69 1.67 -1.03
CA VAL A 108 5.13 1.92 -1.03
C VAL A 108 5.80 1.05 -2.08
N THR A 109 6.72 1.61 -2.83
CA THR A 109 7.61 0.87 -3.74
C THR A 109 9.05 0.97 -3.27
N LYS A 110 9.82 -0.10 -3.47
CA LYS A 110 11.24 -0.19 -3.15
C LYS A 110 12.05 -0.39 -4.43
N ALA A 111 13.18 0.31 -4.56
CA ALA A 111 14.15 0.13 -5.62
C ALA A 111 15.54 -0.18 -5.04
N TYR A 112 16.22 -1.19 -5.57
CA TYR A 112 17.53 -1.62 -5.08
C TYR A 112 18.63 -0.57 -5.31
N THR A 113 19.33 -0.18 -4.25
CA THR A 113 20.37 0.88 -4.29
C THR A 113 21.78 0.34 -4.54
N GLY A 114 22.00 -0.96 -4.40
CA GLY A 114 23.33 -1.58 -4.43
C GLY A 114 23.73 -2.22 -3.10
N ASN A 115 23.16 -1.73 -1.99
CA ASN A 115 23.43 -2.17 -0.62
C ASN A 115 22.17 -2.09 0.28
N GLY A 116 20.98 -2.21 -0.34
CA GLY A 116 19.70 -2.01 0.32
C GLY A 116 18.67 -1.47 -0.65
N TYR A 117 17.64 -0.79 -0.12
CA TYR A 117 16.50 -0.34 -0.91
C TYR A 117 16.08 1.09 -0.58
N LYS A 118 15.77 1.86 -1.63
CA LYS A 118 15.10 3.15 -1.52
C LYS A 118 13.59 2.95 -1.55
N ALA A 119 12.91 3.27 -0.46
CA ALA A 119 11.45 3.25 -0.38
C ALA A 119 10.84 4.58 -0.81
N VAL A 120 9.79 4.53 -1.63
CA VAL A 120 9.10 5.71 -2.20
C VAL A 120 7.60 5.43 -2.19
N TYR A 121 6.80 6.33 -1.62
CA TYR A 121 5.33 6.24 -1.71
C TYR A 121 4.85 6.41 -3.16
N THR A 122 3.70 5.87 -3.50
CA THR A 122 2.98 6.25 -4.73
C THR A 122 2.44 7.68 -4.61
N PHE A 123 1.64 8.12 -5.59
CA PHE A 123 0.61 9.12 -5.32
C PHE A 123 -0.63 8.44 -4.74
N LYS A 124 -1.48 9.20 -4.06
CA LYS A 124 -2.79 8.70 -3.61
C LYS A 124 -3.66 8.44 -4.83
N SER A 125 -4.39 7.33 -4.85
CA SER A 125 -5.44 7.14 -5.85
C SER A 125 -6.59 8.13 -5.61
N PRO A 126 -7.40 8.43 -6.64
CA PRO A 126 -8.75 8.94 -6.42
C PRO A 126 -9.52 8.05 -5.44
N SER A 127 -10.61 8.56 -4.88
CA SER A 127 -11.48 7.78 -4.00
C SER A 127 -12.51 6.98 -4.78
N VAL A 128 -12.79 5.77 -4.32
CA VAL A 128 -13.96 5.00 -4.72
C VAL A 128 -14.87 4.80 -3.51
N ASN A 129 -16.16 4.61 -3.75
CA ASN A 129 -17.12 4.47 -2.68
C ASN A 129 -17.72 3.08 -2.70
N HIS A 130 -17.31 2.30 -1.71
CA HIS A 130 -17.68 0.90 -1.64
C HIS A 130 -19.04 0.72 -1.00
N ARG A 131 -20.00 0.29 -1.84
CA ARG A 131 -21.39 0.00 -1.45
C ARG A 131 -22.08 1.18 -0.73
N SER A 132 -21.66 2.40 -1.07
CA SER A 132 -22.33 3.68 -0.81
C SER A 132 -22.28 4.53 -2.09
N ILE A 133 -23.41 5.13 -2.46
CA ILE A 133 -23.70 5.77 -3.76
C ILE A 133 -22.95 7.09 -4.05
N ALA A 134 -22.16 7.58 -3.10
CA ALA A 134 -21.38 8.81 -3.11
C ALA A 134 -19.98 8.79 -3.75
N ALA A 135 -19.73 8.78 -5.07
CA ALA A 135 -18.36 8.91 -5.61
C ALA A 135 -17.69 10.27 -5.24
N GLY A 136 -17.07 10.37 -4.07
CA GLY A 136 -16.35 11.57 -3.63
C GLY A 136 -15.02 11.74 -4.35
N ALA A 137 -14.91 12.79 -5.17
CA ALA A 137 -13.65 13.20 -5.79
C ALA A 137 -12.64 13.60 -4.71
N ALA A 138 -11.56 12.82 -4.54
CA ALA A 138 -10.36 13.29 -3.85
C ALA A 138 -9.28 13.56 -4.89
N THR A 139 -8.68 14.75 -4.78
CA THR A 139 -7.59 15.19 -5.64
C THR A 139 -6.38 14.28 -5.46
N PRO A 140 -5.89 13.61 -6.52
CA PRO A 140 -4.67 12.84 -6.47
C PRO A 140 -3.48 13.76 -6.17
N GLY A 141 -2.71 13.47 -5.12
CA GLY A 141 -1.54 14.28 -4.80
C GLY A 141 -0.79 13.83 -3.55
N ARG A 142 0.46 14.27 -3.44
CA ARG A 142 1.20 14.31 -2.18
C ARG A 142 0.99 15.70 -1.60
N GLY A 143 0.00 15.87 -0.71
CA GLY A 143 -0.07 17.08 0.11
C GLY A 143 1.19 17.18 0.97
N ALA A 144 1.57 18.37 1.40
CA ALA A 144 2.58 18.52 2.43
C ALA A 144 2.15 17.76 3.69
N ALA A 145 3.07 17.05 4.33
CA ALA A 145 2.75 16.37 5.58
C ALA A 145 2.41 17.43 6.63
N PRO A 146 1.29 17.30 7.37
CA PRO A 146 0.95 18.24 8.41
C PRO A 146 1.95 18.14 9.57
N ALA A 147 2.01 19.18 10.40
CA ALA A 147 2.65 19.06 11.71
C ALA A 147 1.83 18.08 12.55
N TRP A 148 2.38 16.89 12.80
CA TRP A 148 1.68 15.86 13.54
C TRP A 148 1.52 16.26 15.01
N PRO A 149 0.33 16.07 15.60
CA PRO A 149 0.19 16.17 17.04
C PRO A 149 1.06 15.10 17.73
N LYS A 150 1.47 15.40 18.97
CA LYS A 150 2.29 14.52 19.79
C LYS A 150 1.52 14.10 21.05
N ASN A 151 1.70 12.86 21.47
CA ASN A 151 1.18 12.38 22.75
C ASN A 151 2.09 12.82 23.91
N ALA A 152 1.73 12.45 25.15
CA ALA A 152 2.50 12.79 26.36
C ALA A 152 3.95 12.25 26.37
N LYS A 153 4.26 11.25 25.53
CA LYS A 153 5.60 10.68 25.37
C LYS A 153 6.40 11.33 24.24
N GLY A 154 5.81 12.33 23.56
CA GLY A 154 6.42 12.99 22.41
C GLY A 154 6.30 12.22 21.09
N GLU A 155 5.59 11.09 21.06
CA GLU A 155 5.36 10.31 19.83
C GLU A 155 4.34 11.01 18.95
N THR A 156 4.64 11.10 17.65
CA THR A 156 3.73 11.69 16.68
C THR A 156 2.60 10.73 16.32
N TYR A 157 1.36 11.22 16.20
CA TYR A 157 0.23 10.39 15.79
C TYR A 157 -0.60 11.03 14.67
N GLY A 158 -1.14 10.20 13.78
CA GLY A 158 -1.93 10.72 12.65
C GLY A 158 -2.19 9.69 11.56
N SER A 159 -2.70 10.16 10.42
CA SER A 159 -2.97 9.31 9.27
C SER A 159 -1.71 9.03 8.45
N GLY A 160 -1.45 7.75 8.16
CA GLY A 160 -0.41 7.37 7.21
C GLY A 160 -0.66 7.88 5.78
N LEU A 161 -1.89 8.26 5.43
CA LEU A 161 -2.18 8.88 4.13
C LEU A 161 -1.60 10.28 4.01
N GLU A 162 -1.45 11.02 5.09
CA GLU A 162 -0.99 12.41 5.05
C GLU A 162 0.54 12.52 5.01
N ALA A 163 1.25 11.40 5.17
CA ALA A 163 2.71 11.34 5.07
C ALA A 163 3.20 11.49 3.62
N THR A 164 4.33 12.17 3.40
CA THR A 164 4.96 12.34 2.08
C THR A 164 6.04 11.29 1.76
N SER A 165 6.58 10.64 2.79
CA SER A 165 7.54 9.53 2.68
C SER A 165 7.35 8.57 3.85
N PRO A 166 7.71 7.27 3.72
CA PRO A 166 7.56 6.31 4.83
C PRO A 166 8.31 6.76 6.10
N ARG A 167 9.47 7.39 5.93
CA ARG A 167 10.26 7.97 7.03
C ARG A 167 9.56 9.11 7.76
N ASN A 168 8.73 9.89 7.06
CA ASN A 168 8.01 11.05 7.61
C ASN A 168 6.59 10.74 8.08
N ALA A 169 6.19 9.45 8.03
CA ALA A 169 4.94 9.01 8.62
C ALA A 169 5.00 9.15 10.16
N PRO A 170 3.86 9.39 10.83
CA PRO A 170 3.83 9.51 12.28
C PRO A 170 4.25 8.20 12.94
N ASP A 171 4.73 8.28 14.18
CA ASP A 171 5.14 7.11 14.96
C ASP A 171 3.96 6.20 15.28
N LEU A 172 2.76 6.78 15.43
CA LEU A 172 1.48 6.11 15.60
C LEU A 172 0.59 6.37 14.38
N ILE A 173 0.36 5.34 13.57
CA ILE A 173 -0.42 5.40 12.32
C ILE A 173 -1.85 4.96 12.59
N ARG A 174 -2.82 5.84 12.32
CA ARG A 174 -4.25 5.55 12.50
C ARG A 174 -4.68 4.33 11.68
N ALA A 175 -5.25 3.32 12.35
CA ALA A 175 -5.66 2.06 11.76
C ALA A 175 -6.95 1.50 12.37
N TYR A 176 -7.62 0.62 11.63
CA TYR A 176 -8.70 -0.21 12.15
C TYR A 176 -8.14 -1.50 12.77
N THR A 177 -8.74 -1.94 13.87
CA THR A 177 -8.58 -3.32 14.35
C THR A 177 -9.29 -4.31 13.43
N THR A 178 -9.00 -5.60 13.58
CA THR A 178 -9.76 -6.69 12.94
C THR A 178 -11.25 -6.70 13.29
N GLU A 179 -11.64 -6.00 14.37
CA GLU A 179 -13.02 -5.85 14.84
C GLU A 179 -13.65 -4.51 14.41
N GLY A 180 -12.96 -3.70 13.61
CA GLY A 180 -13.47 -2.43 13.10
C GLY A 180 -13.40 -1.25 14.07
N ARG A 181 -12.81 -1.41 15.25
CA ARG A 181 -12.49 -0.31 16.18
C ARG A 181 -11.32 0.51 15.65
N VAL A 182 -11.35 1.83 15.82
CA VAL A 182 -10.25 2.73 15.43
C VAL A 182 -9.21 2.81 16.56
N GLY A 183 -7.94 2.75 16.19
CA GLY A 183 -6.79 3.02 17.06
C GLY A 183 -5.56 3.36 16.22
N TYR A 184 -4.37 3.02 16.71
CA TYR A 184 -3.10 3.34 16.09
C TYR A 184 -2.14 2.15 16.09
N VAL A 185 -1.56 1.82 14.94
CA VAL A 185 -0.44 0.87 14.87
C VAL A 185 0.87 1.64 15.00
N LYS A 186 1.85 1.10 15.70
CA LYS A 186 3.19 1.69 15.71
C LYS A 186 3.81 1.56 14.34
N ARG A 187 4.35 2.65 13.80
CA ARG A 187 5.08 2.64 12.52
C ARG A 187 6.24 1.67 12.55
N ALA A 188 6.98 1.62 13.67
CA ALA A 188 8.03 0.65 13.87
C ALA A 188 7.51 -0.78 13.65
N GLU A 189 6.42 -1.19 14.30
CA GLU A 189 5.82 -2.54 14.13
C GLU A 189 5.22 -2.76 12.73
N LEU A 190 4.63 -1.72 12.13
CA LEU A 190 4.07 -1.80 10.76
C LEU A 190 5.17 -1.95 9.71
N GLU A 191 6.34 -1.35 9.94
CA GLU A 191 7.47 -1.35 9.03
C GLU A 191 8.58 -2.35 9.42
N ASP A 192 8.40 -3.09 10.52
CA ASP A 192 9.30 -4.13 11.04
C ASP A 192 9.30 -5.39 10.15
N GLU A 193 9.62 -5.21 8.88
CA GLU A 193 9.90 -6.28 7.94
C GLU A 193 11.40 -6.41 7.73
N PRO A 194 11.92 -7.66 7.67
CA PRO A 194 13.31 -7.90 7.29
C PRO A 194 13.63 -7.14 6.01
N VAL A 195 14.59 -6.22 6.08
CA VAL A 195 15.01 -5.42 4.94
C VAL A 195 16.11 -6.20 4.23
N PRO A 196 15.88 -6.72 3.01
CA PRO A 196 16.92 -7.41 2.28
C PRO A 196 18.09 -6.46 1.99
N ALA A 197 19.32 -6.92 2.25
CA ALA A 197 20.53 -6.21 1.87
C ALA A 197 20.87 -6.44 0.38
N SER A 198 20.32 -7.49 -0.23
CA SER A 198 20.56 -7.84 -1.63
C SER A 198 19.31 -8.34 -2.37
N PRO A 199 19.30 -8.33 -3.72
CA PRO A 199 18.17 -8.83 -4.49
C PRO A 199 17.93 -10.33 -4.30
N ARG A 200 19.00 -11.12 -4.15
CA ARG A 200 18.90 -12.56 -3.85
C ARG A 200 18.24 -12.79 -2.49
N GLU A 201 18.64 -12.01 -1.49
CA GLU A 201 18.03 -12.07 -0.17
C GLU A 201 16.56 -11.61 -0.20
N ALA A 202 16.21 -10.62 -1.02
CA ALA A 202 14.83 -10.17 -1.17
C ALA A 202 13.92 -11.29 -1.66
N VAL A 203 14.38 -12.06 -2.67
CA VAL A 203 13.67 -13.22 -3.19
C VAL A 203 13.58 -14.34 -2.15
N ALA A 204 14.68 -14.62 -1.44
CA ALA A 204 14.69 -15.65 -0.39
C ALA A 204 13.76 -15.30 0.78
N LEU A 205 13.75 -14.03 1.23
CA LEU A 205 12.89 -13.55 2.31
C LEU A 205 11.41 -13.64 1.94
N GLN A 206 11.03 -13.23 0.74
CA GLN A 206 9.62 -13.34 0.33
C GLN A 206 9.15 -14.79 0.19
N GLN A 207 10.04 -15.71 -0.21
CA GLN A 207 9.73 -17.14 -0.27
C GLN A 207 9.59 -17.73 1.13
N ARG A 208 10.53 -17.41 2.03
CA ARG A 208 10.52 -17.87 3.42
C ARG A 208 9.26 -17.43 4.17
N LEU A 209 8.84 -16.19 3.95
CA LEU A 209 7.73 -15.57 4.67
C LEU A 209 6.40 -15.68 3.89
N ALA A 210 6.35 -16.46 2.81
CA ALA A 210 5.17 -16.54 1.97
C ALA A 210 3.99 -17.14 2.74
N GLY A 211 2.85 -16.45 2.72
CA GLY A 211 1.65 -16.85 3.49
C GLY A 211 1.72 -16.64 5.00
N GLU A 212 2.84 -16.17 5.54
CA GLU A 212 2.99 -15.87 6.98
C GLU A 212 2.49 -14.46 7.31
N ASP A 213 1.18 -14.32 7.47
CA ASP A 213 0.56 -13.05 7.88
C ASP A 213 1.11 -12.57 9.23
N ARG A 214 1.47 -11.27 9.32
CA ARG A 214 1.96 -10.67 10.56
C ARG A 214 0.83 -9.96 11.28
N ARG A 215 0.55 -10.35 12.54
CA ARG A 215 -0.39 -9.66 13.41
C ARG A 215 0.36 -8.66 14.30
N ILE A 216 -0.03 -7.40 14.24
CA ILE A 216 0.51 -6.31 15.05
C ILE A 216 -0.56 -5.72 15.96
N ALA A 217 -0.15 -5.08 17.05
CA ALA A 217 -1.08 -4.49 18.00
C ALA A 217 -1.62 -3.15 17.47
N VAL A 218 -2.89 -2.88 17.77
CA VAL A 218 -3.50 -1.57 17.60
C VAL A 218 -3.67 -0.97 18.98
N TYR A 219 -3.08 0.20 19.19
CA TYR A 219 -3.05 0.91 20.45
C TYR A 219 -4.05 2.07 20.47
N ASP A 220 -4.23 2.68 21.63
CA ASP A 220 -4.85 3.99 21.80
C ASP A 220 -3.96 5.13 21.28
N THR A 221 -4.43 6.37 21.41
CA THR A 221 -3.70 7.59 21.01
C THR A 221 -2.37 7.77 21.77
N ASP A 222 -2.26 7.23 22.98
CA ASP A 222 -1.06 7.32 23.81
C ASP A 222 -0.06 6.18 23.56
N GLY A 223 -0.39 5.26 22.64
CA GLY A 223 0.47 4.15 22.25
C GLY A 223 0.71 3.14 23.39
N THR A 224 -0.15 3.12 24.41
CA THR A 224 0.02 2.26 25.61
C THR A 224 -0.96 1.10 25.62
N LYS A 225 -2.26 1.39 25.51
CA LYS A 225 -3.31 0.40 25.70
C LYS A 225 -3.60 -0.31 24.39
N VAL A 226 -3.49 -1.63 24.38
CA VAL A 226 -3.89 -2.44 23.23
C VAL A 226 -5.42 -2.47 23.11
N LEU A 227 -5.94 -2.02 21.98
CA LEU A 227 -7.36 -2.02 21.61
C LEU A 227 -7.75 -3.22 20.75
N GLY A 228 -6.79 -3.87 20.09
CA GLY A 228 -7.01 -5.03 19.25
C GLY A 228 -5.80 -5.35 18.37
N GLY A 229 -6.01 -6.10 17.30
CA GLY A 229 -4.95 -6.46 16.34
C GLY A 229 -5.21 -5.92 14.93
N PHE A 230 -4.14 -5.75 14.16
CA PHE A 230 -4.14 -5.46 12.73
C PHE A 230 -3.32 -6.53 12.01
N VAL A 231 -3.73 -6.94 10.81
CA VAL A 231 -3.06 -8.00 10.04
C VAL A 231 -2.38 -7.40 8.81
N VAL A 232 -1.06 -7.53 8.74
CA VAL A 232 -0.25 -7.27 7.56
C VAL A 232 -0.17 -8.56 6.76
N ARG A 233 -0.86 -8.61 5.62
CA ARG A 233 -0.96 -9.84 4.83
C ARG A 233 0.28 -10.07 3.98
N ARG A 234 0.75 -11.30 3.88
CA ARG A 234 1.84 -11.63 2.94
C ARG A 234 1.28 -12.30 1.68
N ALA A 235 2.01 -12.13 0.57
CA ALA A 235 1.66 -12.83 -0.65
C ALA A 235 1.73 -14.36 -0.40
N PRO A 236 0.76 -15.13 -0.91
CA PRO A 236 0.82 -16.59 -0.79
C PRO A 236 1.98 -17.14 -1.61
N ALA A 237 2.50 -18.30 -1.22
CA ALA A 237 3.65 -18.96 -1.89
C ALA A 237 3.42 -19.17 -3.40
N SER A 238 2.17 -19.42 -3.82
CA SER A 238 1.79 -19.55 -5.22
C SER A 238 1.98 -18.26 -6.03
N ALA A 239 1.75 -17.10 -5.43
CA ALA A 239 1.91 -15.79 -6.10
C ALA A 239 3.39 -15.35 -6.16
N VAL A 240 4.22 -15.80 -5.21
CA VAL A 240 5.65 -15.50 -5.16
C VAL A 240 6.46 -16.31 -6.20
N THR A 241 5.96 -17.50 -6.55
CA THR A 241 6.63 -18.43 -7.48
C THR A 241 6.33 -18.11 -8.96
N GLN A 242 5.18 -17.51 -9.27
CA GLN A 242 4.73 -17.24 -10.66
C GLN A 242 5.16 -15.87 -11.22
N GLY A 243 6.34 -15.36 -10.87
CA GLY A 243 6.88 -14.14 -11.49
C GLY A 243 7.25 -14.34 -12.96
N ARG A 244 6.26 -14.30 -13.85
CA ARG A 244 6.39 -14.05 -15.29
C ARG A 244 5.96 -12.61 -15.59
#